data_AF-A0A0F6W1B7-F1
#
_entry.id   AF-A0A0F6W1B7-F1
#
_cell.length_a   1.000
_cell.length_b   1.000
_cell.length_c   1.000
_cell.angle_alpha   90.00
_cell.angle_beta   90.00
_cell.angle_gamma   90.00
#
_symmetry.space_group_name_H-M   'P 1'
#
loop_
_entity.id
_entity.type
_entity.pdbx_description
1 polymer ?
#
loop_
_entity_poly.entity_id
_entity_poly.type
_entity_poly.pdbx_seq_one_letter_code
_entity_poly.pdbx_strand_id
1 'polypeptide(L)'
;MSKRGAAAKAAAAASEAGPYRSAAESDKRARIEWLEHGLSAKTWPQRLTELHPRNFFVRAWRVLDELASDERSEREAAGKGYDYRPIIALCVGALCLTVMEYVGHSTTFRQLMRELAPLGSREDTFWTWLRDSQWLELADFVWWSGFRVLGYFVIPAIVVKWFFKERLRDHGLETKEIRNHAWIYGLSYAAVFVGVMFVARFVPHFTQYYPFYDLCSRSWFDLIAWELLYAAQFLSLEFFFRGFWMRSMRSAMGSQAIFAMVVPYCMIHFGKPFLEAAAAIFAGVVLGTLALRTRSIWGGCVVHIGVAITMDVTALIVSGRGMPAQWFPG
;
A
#
# COMPACT_ATOMS: atom_id res chain seq x y z
N MET A 1 26.58 -54.04 -1.81
CA MET A 1 27.27 -52.74 -1.64
C MET A 1 27.21 -52.36 -0.16
N SER A 2 28.35 -52.18 0.52
CA SER A 2 28.37 -51.96 1.97
C SER A 2 27.88 -50.56 2.35
N LYS A 3 27.18 -50.43 3.50
CA LYS A 3 26.69 -49.15 4.04
C LYS A 3 27.79 -48.07 4.18
N ARG A 4 29.06 -48.49 4.35
CA ARG A 4 30.22 -47.59 4.39
C ARG A 4 30.55 -46.94 3.04
N GLY A 5 30.33 -47.65 1.93
CA GLY A 5 30.56 -47.12 0.58
C GLY A 5 29.54 -46.04 0.19
N ALA A 6 28.28 -46.17 0.63
CA ALA A 6 27.25 -45.16 0.40
C ALA A 6 27.48 -43.89 1.22
N ALA A 7 27.90 -44.02 2.49
CA ALA A 7 28.22 -42.89 3.35
C ALA A 7 29.45 -42.10 2.86
N ALA A 8 30.49 -42.79 2.37
CA ALA A 8 31.67 -42.14 1.79
C ALA A 8 31.33 -41.38 0.48
N LYS A 9 30.45 -41.95 -0.36
CA LYS A 9 29.98 -41.29 -1.59
C LYS A 9 29.12 -40.06 -1.30
N ALA A 10 28.27 -40.12 -0.27
CA ALA A 10 27.47 -38.99 0.19
C ALA A 10 28.33 -37.88 0.82
N ALA A 11 29.37 -38.25 1.59
CA ALA A 11 30.31 -37.31 2.16
C ALA A 11 31.18 -36.62 1.09
N ALA A 12 31.63 -37.35 0.06
CA ALA A 12 32.37 -36.79 -1.07
C ALA A 12 31.51 -35.86 -1.93
N ALA A 13 30.25 -36.24 -2.21
CA ALA A 13 29.30 -35.37 -2.91
C ALA A 13 28.96 -34.10 -2.09
N ALA A 14 28.88 -34.21 -0.76
CA ALA A 14 28.69 -33.07 0.12
C ALA A 14 29.93 -32.15 0.18
N SER A 15 31.15 -32.70 0.09
CA SER A 15 32.37 -31.89 0.04
C SER A 15 32.57 -31.20 -1.31
N GLU A 16 32.20 -31.83 -2.42
CA GLU A 16 32.24 -31.24 -3.77
C GLU A 16 31.14 -30.18 -3.98
N ALA A 17 29.97 -30.35 -3.34
CA ALA A 17 28.89 -29.36 -3.38
C ALA A 17 29.15 -28.13 -2.48
N GLY A 18 30.08 -28.24 -1.51
CA GLY A 18 30.39 -27.19 -0.53
C GLY A 18 30.81 -25.85 -1.16
N PRO A 19 31.81 -25.81 -2.07
CA PRO A 19 32.25 -24.59 -2.73
C PRO A 19 31.17 -23.96 -3.60
N TYR A 20 30.44 -24.76 -4.38
CA TYR A 20 29.38 -24.27 -5.26
C TYR A 20 28.21 -23.66 -4.48
N ARG A 21 27.80 -24.33 -3.39
CA ARG A 21 26.75 -23.83 -2.49
C ARG A 21 27.15 -22.53 -1.79
N SER A 22 28.41 -22.40 -1.37
CA SER A 22 28.92 -21.14 -0.79
C SER A 22 28.94 -19.98 -1.79
N ALA A 23 29.26 -20.24 -3.06
CA ALA A 23 29.27 -19.22 -4.11
C ALA A 23 27.85 -18.73 -4.45
N ALA A 24 26.89 -19.66 -4.55
CA ALA A 24 25.48 -19.32 -4.77
C ALA A 24 24.87 -18.51 -3.62
N GLU A 25 25.18 -18.85 -2.36
CA GLU A 25 24.74 -18.09 -1.19
C GLU A 25 25.38 -16.69 -1.14
N SER A 26 26.66 -16.57 -1.50
CA SER A 26 27.36 -15.28 -1.62
C SER A 26 26.71 -14.38 -2.66
N ASP A 27 26.43 -14.93 -3.85
CA ASP A 27 25.80 -14.18 -4.95
C ASP A 27 24.37 -13.75 -4.60
N LYS A 28 23.58 -14.62 -3.96
CA LYS A 28 22.24 -14.29 -3.44
C LYS A 28 22.30 -13.15 -2.42
N ARG A 29 23.26 -13.17 -1.50
CA ARG A 29 23.46 -12.10 -0.51
C ARG A 29 23.82 -10.77 -1.19
N ALA A 30 24.74 -10.79 -2.15
CA ALA A 30 25.11 -9.60 -2.91
C ALA A 30 23.92 -9.00 -3.68
N ARG A 31 23.07 -9.84 -4.27
CA ARG A 31 21.81 -9.43 -4.92
C ARG A 31 20.83 -8.75 -3.96
N ILE A 32 20.66 -9.30 -2.76
CA ILE A 32 19.82 -8.72 -1.70
C ILE A 32 20.40 -7.38 -1.22
N GLU A 33 21.70 -7.33 -0.96
CA GLU A 33 22.39 -6.13 -0.49
C GLU A 33 22.28 -4.99 -1.52
N TRP A 34 22.47 -5.29 -2.81
CA TRP A 34 22.29 -4.30 -3.87
C TRP A 34 20.84 -3.77 -3.95
N LEU A 35 19.83 -4.63 -3.78
CA LEU A 35 18.43 -4.20 -3.78
C LEU A 35 18.12 -3.24 -2.63
N GLU A 36 18.56 -3.57 -1.41
CA GLU A 36 18.27 -2.85 -0.18
C GLU A 36 19.10 -1.56 -0.04
N HIS A 37 20.41 -1.66 -0.30
CA HIS A 37 21.35 -0.58 -0.05
C HIS A 37 21.70 0.23 -1.30
N GLY A 38 21.37 -0.21 -2.51
CA GLY A 38 21.60 0.56 -3.73
C GLY A 38 20.99 1.96 -3.66
N LEU A 39 19.75 2.08 -3.16
CA LEU A 39 19.07 3.37 -2.98
C LEU A 39 19.57 4.20 -1.80
N SER A 40 20.39 3.63 -0.92
CA SER A 40 20.99 4.31 0.24
C SER A 40 22.30 5.03 -0.10
N ALA A 41 22.66 5.11 -1.38
CA ALA A 41 23.88 5.74 -1.85
C ALA A 41 24.08 7.16 -1.27
N LYS A 42 25.32 7.42 -0.83
CA LYS A 42 25.68 8.63 -0.08
C LYS A 42 25.94 9.84 -0.98
N THR A 43 26.27 9.62 -2.25
CA THR A 43 26.58 10.72 -3.20
C THR A 43 25.54 10.82 -4.31
N TRP A 44 25.32 12.05 -4.81
CA TRP A 44 24.38 12.30 -5.91
C TRP A 44 24.69 11.55 -7.21
N PRO A 45 25.95 11.44 -7.67
CA PRO A 45 26.27 10.66 -8.86
C PRO A 45 25.85 9.17 -8.75
N GLN A 46 26.01 8.58 -7.56
CA GLN A 46 25.56 7.21 -7.31
C GLN A 46 24.04 7.12 -7.31
N ARG A 47 23.33 8.06 -6.68
CA ARG A 47 21.86 8.12 -6.70
C ARG A 47 21.30 8.26 -8.12
N LEU A 48 21.90 9.10 -8.95
CA LEU A 48 21.52 9.27 -10.35
C LEU A 48 21.73 7.98 -11.16
N THR A 49 22.83 7.28 -10.88
CA THR A 49 23.08 5.95 -11.49
C THR A 49 21.97 4.96 -11.12
N GLU A 50 21.50 4.98 -9.88
CA GLU A 50 20.41 4.11 -9.41
C GLU A 50 19.02 4.52 -9.92
N LEU A 51 18.81 5.81 -10.22
CA LEU A 51 17.58 6.32 -10.85
C LEU A 51 17.50 6.02 -12.35
N HIS A 52 18.61 5.69 -12.99
CA HIS A 52 18.60 5.36 -14.41
C HIS A 52 17.59 4.22 -14.66
N PRO A 53 16.62 4.35 -15.62
CA PRO A 53 15.51 3.41 -15.77
C PRO A 53 15.93 1.93 -15.87
N ARG A 54 17.08 1.67 -16.50
CA ARG A 54 17.69 0.33 -16.57
C ARG A 54 18.04 -0.25 -15.19
N ASN A 55 18.58 0.55 -14.28
CA ASN A 55 18.94 0.09 -12.94
C ASN A 55 17.71 0.07 -12.03
N PHE A 56 16.91 1.13 -12.09
CA PHE A 56 15.74 1.30 -11.23
C PHE A 56 14.67 0.24 -11.48
N PHE A 57 14.34 -0.04 -12.74
CA PHE A 57 13.32 -1.00 -13.13
C PHE A 57 13.94 -2.33 -13.55
N VAL A 58 14.61 -2.38 -14.71
CA VAL A 58 14.96 -3.63 -15.38
C VAL A 58 15.87 -4.52 -14.52
N ARG A 59 16.94 -3.95 -13.96
CA ARG A 59 17.85 -4.69 -13.07
C ARG A 59 17.16 -5.09 -11.78
N ALA A 60 16.37 -4.20 -11.17
CA ALA A 60 15.63 -4.52 -9.95
C ALA A 60 14.66 -5.68 -10.17
N TRP A 61 13.88 -5.65 -11.26
CA TRP A 61 12.93 -6.70 -11.61
C TRP A 61 13.62 -8.03 -11.88
N ARG A 62 14.72 -8.03 -12.62
CA ARG A 62 15.51 -9.24 -12.86
C ARG A 62 16.02 -9.85 -11.56
N VAL A 63 16.58 -9.06 -10.67
CA VAL A 63 17.06 -9.55 -9.37
C VAL A 63 15.90 -10.08 -8.52
N LEU A 64 14.72 -9.45 -8.56
CA LEU A 64 13.53 -9.95 -7.87
C LEU A 64 13.06 -11.31 -8.42
N ASP A 65 13.11 -11.51 -9.73
CA ASP A 65 12.75 -12.77 -10.38
C ASP A 65 13.71 -13.90 -10.01
N GLU A 66 15.02 -13.60 -10.00
CA GLU A 66 16.07 -14.53 -9.57
C GLU A 66 15.88 -14.92 -8.10
N LEU A 67 15.65 -13.96 -7.21
CA LEU A 67 15.38 -14.24 -5.79
C LEU A 67 14.10 -15.07 -5.57
N ALA A 68 13.06 -14.84 -6.37
CA ALA A 68 11.84 -15.64 -6.33
C ALA A 68 12.10 -17.08 -6.79
N SER A 69 12.93 -17.25 -7.83
CA SER A 69 13.35 -18.57 -8.29
C SER A 69 14.15 -19.33 -7.22
N ASP A 70 15.06 -18.63 -6.54
CA ASP A 70 15.84 -19.20 -5.43
C ASP A 70 14.92 -19.64 -4.28
N GLU A 71 13.93 -18.82 -3.90
CA GLU A 71 12.98 -19.16 -2.83
C GLU A 71 12.12 -20.38 -3.17
N ARG A 72 11.66 -20.49 -4.42
CA ARG A 72 10.90 -21.67 -4.88
C ARG A 72 11.75 -22.94 -4.82
N SER A 73 13.00 -22.87 -5.29
CA SER A 73 13.94 -23.99 -5.27
C SER A 73 14.26 -24.43 -3.84
N GLU A 74 14.48 -23.48 -2.92
CA GLU A 74 14.70 -23.75 -1.50
C GLU A 74 13.48 -24.40 -0.84
N ARG A 75 12.27 -23.97 -1.20
CA ARG A 75 11.02 -24.53 -0.70
C ARG A 75 10.82 -25.98 -1.15
N GLU A 76 11.09 -26.25 -2.43
CA GLU A 76 11.03 -27.60 -3.02
C GLU A 76 12.06 -28.52 -2.37
N ALA A 77 13.31 -28.08 -2.25
CA ALA A 77 14.37 -28.83 -1.57
C ALA A 77 14.04 -29.12 -0.09
N ALA A 78 13.31 -28.22 0.58
CA ALA A 78 12.84 -28.41 1.94
C ALA A 78 11.58 -29.29 2.06
N GLY A 79 11.02 -29.78 0.95
CA GLY A 79 9.82 -30.63 0.95
C GLY A 79 8.56 -29.94 1.47
N LYS A 80 8.49 -28.60 1.41
CA LYS A 80 7.38 -27.81 2.00
C LYS A 80 6.10 -27.78 1.14
N GLY A 81 6.09 -28.48 0.01
CA GLY A 81 4.94 -28.55 -0.90
C GLY A 81 4.54 -27.21 -1.50
N TYR A 82 3.30 -27.14 -2.00
CA TYR A 82 2.75 -25.96 -2.67
C TYR A 82 2.73 -24.72 -1.75
N ASP A 83 3.04 -23.56 -2.32
CA ASP A 83 2.95 -22.28 -1.61
C ASP A 83 1.55 -21.67 -1.80
N TYR A 84 0.70 -21.80 -0.78
CA TYR A 84 -0.67 -21.28 -0.82
C TYR A 84 -0.77 -19.77 -0.60
N ARG A 85 0.32 -19.09 -0.18
CA ARG A 85 0.31 -17.65 0.15
C ARG A 85 -0.23 -16.78 -1.00
N PRO A 86 0.19 -16.96 -2.27
CA PRO A 86 -0.34 -16.16 -3.38
C PRO A 86 -1.84 -16.37 -3.61
N ILE A 87 -2.33 -17.61 -3.59
CA ILE A 87 -3.76 -17.91 -3.79
C ILE A 87 -4.60 -17.30 -2.67
N ILE A 88 -4.17 -17.48 -1.42
CA ILE A 88 -4.87 -16.90 -0.27
C ILE A 88 -4.91 -15.38 -0.39
N ALA A 89 -3.80 -14.74 -0.75
CA ALA A 89 -3.75 -13.28 -0.93
C ALA A 89 -4.68 -12.78 -2.04
N LEU A 90 -4.75 -13.49 -3.17
CA LEU A 90 -5.66 -13.15 -4.27
C LEU A 90 -7.13 -13.31 -3.86
N CYS A 91 -7.50 -14.43 -3.22
CA CYS A 91 -8.88 -14.68 -2.78
C CYS A 91 -9.33 -13.70 -1.69
N VAL A 92 -8.50 -13.51 -0.66
CA VAL A 92 -8.76 -12.51 0.40
C VAL A 92 -8.83 -11.12 -0.20
N GLY A 93 -7.92 -10.81 -1.11
CA GLY A 93 -7.87 -9.52 -1.76
C GLY A 93 -9.13 -9.21 -2.57
N ALA A 94 -9.58 -10.17 -3.39
CA ALA A 94 -10.83 -10.06 -4.13
C ALA A 94 -12.03 -9.88 -3.18
N LEU A 95 -12.15 -10.71 -2.15
CA LEU A 95 -13.25 -10.63 -1.18
C LEU A 95 -13.26 -9.29 -0.45
N CYS A 96 -12.13 -8.83 0.07
CA CYS A 96 -12.02 -7.55 0.74
C CYS A 96 -12.45 -6.40 -0.19
N LEU A 97 -11.92 -6.36 -1.41
CA LEU A 97 -12.26 -5.33 -2.39
C LEU A 97 -13.75 -5.32 -2.71
N THR A 98 -14.37 -6.49 -2.91
CA THR A 98 -15.81 -6.61 -3.12
C THR A 98 -16.62 -6.11 -1.92
N VAL A 99 -16.29 -6.54 -0.70
CA VAL A 99 -17.01 -6.09 0.50
C VAL A 99 -16.90 -4.58 0.68
N MET A 100 -15.71 -4.02 0.52
CA MET A 100 -15.53 -2.56 0.62
C MET A 100 -16.31 -1.80 -0.46
N GLU A 101 -16.43 -2.36 -1.66
CA GLU A 101 -17.15 -1.73 -2.77
C GLU A 101 -18.67 -1.76 -2.59
N TYR A 102 -19.24 -2.84 -2.08
CA TYR A 102 -20.69 -2.97 -1.96
C TYR A 102 -21.24 -2.56 -0.58
N VAL A 103 -20.42 -2.67 0.48
CA VAL A 103 -20.83 -2.41 1.85
C VAL A 103 -20.17 -1.16 2.44
N GLY A 104 -18.91 -0.91 2.08
CA GLY A 104 -18.11 0.18 2.66
C GLY A 104 -18.39 1.57 2.13
N HIS A 105 -19.35 1.76 1.22
CA HIS A 105 -19.70 3.07 0.67
C HIS A 105 -20.71 3.81 1.55
N SER A 106 -20.64 5.15 1.52
CA SER A 106 -21.55 6.04 2.26
C SER A 106 -23.02 5.86 1.86
N THR A 107 -23.29 5.46 0.61
CA THR A 107 -24.64 5.16 0.14
C THR A 107 -25.28 4.00 0.90
N THR A 108 -24.53 2.93 1.13
CA THR A 108 -24.96 1.77 1.91
C THR A 108 -25.16 2.13 3.38
N PHE A 109 -24.25 2.92 3.96
CA PHE A 109 -24.43 3.44 5.31
C PHE A 109 -25.70 4.29 5.44
N ARG A 110 -25.93 5.22 4.50
CA ARG A 110 -27.15 6.04 4.49
C ARG A 110 -28.42 5.22 4.28
N GLN A 111 -28.36 4.09 3.56
CA GLN A 111 -29.47 3.16 3.48
C GLN A 111 -29.74 2.50 4.83
N LEU A 112 -28.71 1.97 5.49
CA LEU A 112 -28.82 1.40 6.83
C LEU A 112 -29.38 2.43 7.82
N MET A 113 -28.93 3.67 7.77
CA MET A 113 -29.45 4.76 8.59
C MET A 113 -30.94 5.02 8.38
N ARG A 114 -31.46 4.90 7.14
CA ARG A 114 -32.89 5.05 6.87
C ARG A 114 -33.73 3.90 7.45
N GLU A 115 -33.16 2.71 7.58
CA GLU A 115 -33.83 1.56 8.19
C GLU A 115 -33.79 1.64 9.72
N LEU A 116 -32.65 2.02 10.30
CA LEU A 116 -32.47 2.14 11.75
C LEU A 116 -33.11 3.40 12.35
N ALA A 117 -33.19 4.48 11.57
CA ALA A 117 -33.80 5.75 11.96
C ALA A 117 -34.72 6.31 10.85
N PRO A 118 -35.90 5.71 10.64
CA PRO A 118 -36.84 6.15 9.60
C PRO A 118 -37.29 7.60 9.78
N LEU A 119 -37.45 8.34 8.68
CA LEU A 119 -37.94 9.72 8.69
C LEU A 119 -39.28 9.80 9.46
N GLY A 120 -39.37 10.72 10.42
CA GLY A 120 -40.54 10.87 11.28
C GLY A 120 -40.59 9.95 12.50
N SER A 121 -39.60 9.06 12.69
CA SER A 121 -39.42 8.34 13.96
C SER A 121 -39.26 9.34 15.11
N ARG A 122 -40.04 9.14 16.17
CA ARG A 122 -40.01 9.93 17.42
C ARG A 122 -39.25 9.22 18.54
N GLU A 123 -38.67 8.05 18.25
CA GLU A 123 -37.87 7.32 19.22
C GLU A 123 -36.55 8.07 19.46
N ASP A 124 -36.21 8.29 20.73
CA ASP A 124 -34.94 8.89 21.11
C ASP A 124 -33.88 7.78 21.18
N THR A 125 -33.23 7.54 20.05
CA THR A 125 -32.17 6.54 19.89
C THR A 125 -30.91 7.23 19.39
N PHE A 126 -29.76 6.59 19.58
CA PHE A 126 -28.50 7.08 19.01
C PHE A 126 -28.60 7.30 17.49
N TRP A 127 -29.33 6.45 16.77
CA TRP A 127 -29.45 6.53 15.32
C TRP A 127 -30.33 7.70 14.85
N THR A 128 -31.44 7.97 15.55
CA THR A 128 -32.28 9.15 15.27
C THR A 128 -31.55 10.43 15.62
N TRP A 129 -30.81 10.46 16.74
CA TRP A 129 -29.91 11.57 17.07
C TRP A 129 -28.85 11.79 15.99
N LEU A 130 -28.12 10.74 15.58
CA LEU A 130 -27.04 10.86 14.60
C LEU A 130 -27.56 11.37 13.25
N ARG A 131 -28.70 10.84 12.79
CA ARG A 131 -29.38 11.27 11.56
C ARG A 131 -29.69 12.77 11.57
N ASP A 132 -30.21 13.27 12.69
CA ASP A 132 -30.63 14.67 12.81
C ASP A 132 -29.48 15.59 13.25
N SER A 133 -28.32 15.01 13.58
CA SER A 133 -27.13 15.74 14.01
C SER A 133 -26.33 16.30 12.83
N GLN A 134 -25.55 17.33 13.13
CA GLN A 134 -24.57 17.91 12.23
C GLN A 134 -23.35 17.02 11.94
N TRP A 135 -23.32 15.79 12.49
CA TRP A 135 -22.23 14.82 12.38
C TRP A 135 -22.51 13.70 11.38
N LEU A 136 -23.70 13.65 10.79
CA LEU A 136 -24.09 12.58 9.86
C LEU A 136 -23.10 12.41 8.71
N GLU A 137 -22.63 13.52 8.12
CA GLU A 137 -21.68 13.48 7.01
C GLU A 137 -20.29 13.00 7.47
N LEU A 138 -19.81 13.43 8.64
CA LEU A 138 -18.58 12.88 9.21
C LEU A 138 -18.72 11.38 9.50
N ALA A 139 -19.90 10.93 9.95
CA ALA A 139 -20.18 9.52 10.19
C ALA A 139 -20.15 8.67 8.91
N ASP A 140 -20.55 9.22 7.75
CA ASP A 140 -20.35 8.56 6.45
C ASP A 140 -18.86 8.23 6.22
N PHE A 141 -17.97 9.18 6.53
CA PHE A 141 -16.53 9.00 6.36
C PHE A 141 -15.90 8.09 7.42
N VAL A 142 -16.45 8.09 8.65
CA VAL A 142 -16.07 7.11 9.68
C VAL A 142 -16.43 5.69 9.22
N TRP A 143 -17.64 5.48 8.67
CA TRP A 143 -18.05 4.20 8.12
C TRP A 143 -17.13 3.77 6.97
N TRP A 144 -16.95 4.65 5.99
CA TRP A 144 -16.11 4.38 4.83
C TRP A 144 -14.67 4.04 5.25
N SER A 145 -14.02 4.90 6.03
CA SER A 145 -12.65 4.67 6.50
C SER A 145 -12.56 3.41 7.36
N GLY A 146 -13.56 3.14 8.21
CA GLY A 146 -13.64 1.91 9.01
C GLY A 146 -13.63 0.64 8.17
N PHE A 147 -14.45 0.58 7.10
CA PHE A 147 -14.43 -0.54 6.17
C PHE A 147 -13.11 -0.67 5.42
N ARG A 148 -12.47 0.46 5.11
CA ARG A 148 -11.16 0.41 4.48
C ARG A 148 -10.06 -0.08 5.41
N VAL A 149 -10.02 0.36 6.67
CA VAL A 149 -9.09 -0.16 7.68
C VAL A 149 -9.35 -1.66 7.90
N LEU A 150 -10.62 -2.08 7.96
CA LEU A 150 -11.00 -3.48 8.11
C LEU A 150 -10.49 -4.33 6.94
N GLY A 151 -10.81 -3.94 5.70
CA GLY A 151 -10.51 -4.70 4.49
C GLY A 151 -9.04 -4.64 4.06
N TYR A 152 -8.39 -3.48 4.22
CA TYR A 152 -7.00 -3.27 3.80
C TYR A 152 -5.97 -3.56 4.90
N PHE A 153 -6.32 -3.48 6.18
CA PHE A 153 -5.38 -3.72 7.27
C PHE A 153 -5.75 -4.92 8.14
N VAL A 154 -6.91 -4.89 8.79
CA VAL A 154 -7.26 -5.85 9.85
C VAL A 154 -7.34 -7.28 9.31
N ILE A 155 -8.14 -7.52 8.25
CA ILE A 155 -8.29 -8.86 7.66
C ILE A 155 -6.94 -9.38 7.11
N PRO A 156 -6.20 -8.62 6.28
CA PRO A 156 -4.87 -9.03 5.82
C PRO A 156 -3.87 -9.30 6.95
N ALA A 157 -3.87 -8.49 8.01
CA ALA A 157 -2.99 -8.69 9.16
C ALA A 157 -3.33 -9.98 9.92
N ILE A 158 -4.62 -10.31 10.05
CA ILE A 158 -5.08 -11.59 10.59
C ILE A 158 -4.57 -12.75 9.72
N VAL A 159 -4.68 -12.64 8.40
CA VAL A 159 -4.19 -13.67 7.45
C VAL A 159 -2.68 -13.89 7.61
N VAL A 160 -1.89 -12.81 7.64
CA VAL A 160 -0.44 -12.88 7.85
C VAL A 160 -0.11 -13.58 9.16
N LYS A 161 -0.76 -13.17 10.26
CA LYS A 161 -0.42 -13.65 11.60
C LYS A 161 -0.87 -15.10 11.85
N TRP A 162 -2.05 -15.49 11.36
CA TRP A 162 -2.66 -16.78 11.71
C TRP A 162 -2.55 -17.82 10.61
N PHE A 163 -2.63 -17.43 9.33
CA PHE A 163 -2.54 -18.37 8.21
C PHE A 163 -1.10 -18.50 7.72
N PHE A 164 -0.39 -17.39 7.51
CA PHE A 164 1.00 -17.44 7.05
C PHE A 164 1.98 -17.69 8.20
N LYS A 165 1.59 -17.34 9.43
CA LYS A 165 2.43 -17.42 10.63
C LYS A 165 3.72 -16.57 10.49
N GLU A 166 3.61 -15.48 9.75
CA GLU A 166 4.70 -14.52 9.51
C GLU A 166 4.55 -13.31 10.44
N ARG A 167 5.63 -12.55 10.63
CA ARG A 167 5.58 -11.34 11.46
C ARG A 167 5.05 -10.19 10.59
N LEU A 168 4.07 -9.44 11.11
CA LEU A 168 3.54 -8.25 10.40
C LEU A 168 4.62 -7.24 10.03
N ARG A 169 5.70 -7.16 10.82
CA ARG A 169 6.86 -6.31 10.54
C ARG A 169 7.55 -6.64 9.21
N ASP A 170 7.52 -7.90 8.80
CA ASP A 170 8.16 -8.38 7.56
C ASP A 170 7.32 -8.04 6.31
N HIS A 171 6.09 -7.56 6.51
CA HIS A 171 5.18 -7.06 5.47
C HIS A 171 5.27 -5.53 5.31
N GLY A 172 6.48 -4.98 5.45
CA GLY A 172 6.77 -3.58 5.14
C GLY A 172 6.52 -2.59 6.27
N LEU A 173 6.13 -3.04 7.47
CA LEU A 173 6.01 -2.19 8.65
C LEU A 173 7.36 -1.89 9.33
N GLU A 174 8.49 -2.34 8.77
CA GLU A 174 9.83 -2.01 9.28
C GLU A 174 10.24 -0.56 8.95
N THR A 175 10.81 0.12 9.95
CA THR A 175 11.17 1.55 9.90
C THR A 175 12.67 1.81 9.79
N LYS A 176 13.53 0.79 9.88
CA LYS A 176 14.99 0.95 10.08
C LYS A 176 15.68 1.76 8.98
N GLU A 177 15.22 1.65 7.74
CA GLU A 177 15.89 2.24 6.57
C GLU A 177 15.13 3.43 5.96
N ILE A 178 14.01 3.85 6.56
CA ILE A 178 13.14 4.88 5.96
C ILE A 178 13.88 6.19 5.67
N ARG A 179 14.78 6.59 6.58
CA ARG A 179 15.56 7.83 6.46
C ARG A 179 16.55 7.79 5.30
N ASN A 180 17.12 6.62 5.01
CA ASN A 180 18.11 6.45 3.96
C ASN A 180 17.47 6.54 2.57
N HIS A 181 16.18 6.21 2.47
CA HIS A 181 15.41 6.30 1.23
C HIS A 181 14.49 7.53 1.17
N ALA A 182 14.43 8.36 2.22
CA ALA A 182 13.53 9.50 2.29
C ALA A 182 13.64 10.47 1.10
N TRP A 183 14.85 10.61 0.52
CA TRP A 183 15.09 11.48 -0.62
C TRP A 183 14.31 11.06 -1.88
N ILE A 184 14.15 9.75 -2.13
CA ILE A 184 13.45 9.25 -3.33
C ILE A 184 11.93 9.37 -3.17
N TYR A 185 11.42 9.21 -1.94
CA TYR A 185 10.02 9.49 -1.61
C TYR A 185 9.73 10.98 -1.66
N GLY A 186 10.66 11.84 -1.21
CA GLY A 186 10.57 13.29 -1.35
C GLY A 186 10.54 13.75 -2.81
N LEU A 187 11.36 13.13 -3.67
CA LEU A 187 11.32 13.37 -5.13
C LEU A 187 9.99 12.91 -5.74
N SER A 188 9.50 11.74 -5.34
CA SER A 188 8.20 11.20 -5.79
C SER A 188 7.05 12.13 -5.38
N TYR A 189 7.06 12.59 -4.13
CA TYR A 189 6.11 13.57 -3.61
C TYR A 189 6.18 14.88 -4.38
N ALA A 190 7.38 15.43 -4.62
CA ALA A 190 7.54 16.68 -5.37
C ALA A 190 6.97 16.58 -6.79
N ALA A 191 7.19 15.46 -7.48
CA ALA A 191 6.63 15.23 -8.81
C ALA A 191 5.08 15.22 -8.79
N VAL A 192 4.48 14.51 -7.83
CA VAL A 192 3.01 14.49 -7.68
C VAL A 192 2.47 15.85 -7.25
N PHE A 193 3.15 16.55 -6.34
CA PHE A 193 2.81 17.89 -5.89
C PHE A 193 2.69 18.86 -7.06
N VAL A 194 3.69 18.88 -7.96
CA VAL A 194 3.63 19.69 -9.19
C VAL A 194 2.43 19.31 -10.06
N GLY A 195 2.13 18.02 -10.18
CA GLY A 195 0.95 17.52 -10.88
C GLY A 195 -0.36 18.02 -10.25
N VAL A 196 -0.48 17.98 -8.91
CA VAL A 196 -1.64 18.50 -8.17
C VAL A 196 -1.79 20.00 -8.40
N MET A 197 -0.72 20.79 -8.30
CA MET A 197 -0.78 22.23 -8.56
C MET A 197 -1.24 22.54 -10.00
N PHE A 198 -0.75 21.76 -10.97
CA PHE A 198 -1.17 21.89 -12.36
C PHE A 198 -2.66 21.57 -12.53
N VAL A 199 -3.12 20.44 -12.00
CA VAL A 199 -4.53 20.03 -12.06
C VAL A 199 -5.43 21.04 -11.36
N ALA A 200 -5.08 21.46 -10.15
CA ALA A 200 -5.84 22.46 -9.39
C ALA A 200 -5.98 23.80 -10.12
N ARG A 201 -4.98 24.17 -10.93
CA ARG A 201 -4.99 25.40 -11.72
C ARG A 201 -5.82 25.31 -13.00
N PHE A 202 -5.82 24.17 -13.67
CA PHE A 202 -6.33 24.02 -15.04
C PHE A 202 -7.56 23.11 -15.17
N VAL A 203 -7.93 22.35 -14.14
CA VAL A 203 -9.06 21.42 -14.16
C VAL A 203 -10.19 21.97 -13.28
N PRO A 204 -11.28 22.50 -13.87
CA PRO A 204 -12.35 23.16 -13.12
C PRO A 204 -13.05 22.26 -12.08
N HIS A 205 -13.10 20.95 -12.31
CA HIS A 205 -13.75 19.99 -11.41
C HIS A 205 -12.94 19.66 -10.15
N PHE A 206 -11.67 20.08 -10.05
CA PHE A 206 -10.82 19.74 -8.91
C PHE A 206 -11.40 20.22 -7.57
N THR A 207 -11.84 21.49 -7.50
CA THR A 207 -12.41 22.10 -6.28
C THR A 207 -13.85 21.70 -5.99
N GLN A 208 -14.50 21.01 -6.94
CA GLN A 208 -15.82 20.41 -6.75
C GLN A 208 -15.72 19.00 -6.19
N TYR A 209 -14.60 18.33 -6.44
CA TYR A 209 -14.37 16.95 -6.01
C TYR A 209 -13.59 16.88 -4.70
N TYR A 210 -12.65 17.80 -4.44
CA TYR A 210 -11.88 17.86 -3.20
C TYR A 210 -12.23 19.12 -2.38
N PRO A 211 -12.16 19.05 -1.04
CA PRO A 211 -12.05 17.83 -0.20
C PRO A 211 -13.29 16.94 -0.32
N PHE A 212 -13.17 15.65 -0.01
CA PHE A 212 -14.35 14.75 -0.06
C PHE A 212 -15.37 15.09 1.03
N TYR A 213 -14.90 15.54 2.19
CA TYR A 213 -15.76 16.00 3.27
C TYR A 213 -16.06 17.48 3.11
N ASP A 214 -17.29 17.83 2.72
CA ASP A 214 -17.63 19.22 2.38
C ASP A 214 -17.62 20.14 3.61
N LEU A 215 -17.96 19.59 4.78
CA LEU A 215 -17.96 20.32 6.05
C LEU A 215 -16.57 20.37 6.70
N CYS A 216 -15.49 19.93 6.04
CA CYS A 216 -14.15 19.92 6.64
C CYS A 216 -13.66 21.33 7.03
N SER A 217 -14.09 22.39 6.32
CA SER A 217 -13.69 23.76 6.63
C SER A 217 -14.52 24.43 7.74
N ARG A 218 -15.60 23.77 8.21
CA ARG A 218 -16.49 24.29 9.26
C ARG A 218 -15.77 24.50 10.60
N SER A 219 -14.82 23.62 10.93
CA SER A 219 -14.03 23.68 12.16
C SER A 219 -12.69 22.94 12.03
N TRP A 220 -11.72 23.25 12.90
CA TRP A 220 -10.46 22.50 12.95
C TRP A 220 -10.68 21.04 13.33
N PHE A 221 -11.65 20.75 14.19
CA PHE A 221 -12.03 19.39 14.54
C PHE A 221 -12.47 18.60 13.29
N ASP A 222 -13.36 19.18 12.47
CA ASP A 222 -13.84 18.57 11.23
C ASP A 222 -12.69 18.25 10.27
N LEU A 223 -11.80 19.22 10.04
CA LEU A 223 -10.65 19.04 9.16
C LEU A 223 -9.69 17.96 9.69
N ILE A 224 -9.31 18.02 10.96
CA ILE A 224 -8.36 17.06 11.55
C ILE A 224 -8.98 15.66 11.60
N ALA A 225 -10.25 15.53 11.97
CA ALA A 225 -10.93 14.23 11.99
C ALA A 225 -10.97 13.61 10.59
N TRP A 226 -11.31 14.39 9.57
CA TRP A 226 -11.28 13.95 8.18
C TRP A 226 -9.89 13.51 7.73
N GLU A 227 -8.87 14.33 7.96
CA GLU A 227 -7.49 14.02 7.57
C GLU A 227 -6.95 12.78 8.29
N LEU A 228 -7.33 12.56 9.56
CA LEU A 228 -6.96 11.35 10.29
C LEU A 228 -7.66 10.09 9.74
N LEU A 229 -8.95 10.18 9.40
CA LEU A 229 -9.68 9.09 8.75
C LEU A 229 -9.08 8.78 7.38
N TYR A 230 -8.70 9.81 6.63
CA TYR A 230 -8.11 9.66 5.31
C TYR A 230 -6.69 9.07 5.38
N ALA A 231 -5.89 9.52 6.35
CA ALA A 231 -4.56 8.99 6.61
C ALA A 231 -4.58 7.53 7.08
N ALA A 232 -5.52 7.15 7.94
CA ALA A 232 -5.71 5.77 8.38
C ALA A 232 -6.06 4.85 7.19
N GLN A 233 -6.89 5.34 6.27
CA GLN A 233 -7.18 4.66 5.01
C GLN A 233 -5.90 4.47 4.17
N PHE A 234 -5.08 5.51 3.96
CA PHE A 234 -3.86 5.36 3.15
C PHE A 234 -2.81 4.44 3.75
N LEU A 235 -2.63 4.49 5.08
CA LEU A 235 -1.78 3.53 5.78
C LEU A 235 -2.25 2.10 5.55
N SER A 236 -3.56 1.88 5.68
CA SER A 236 -4.17 0.56 5.45
C SER A 236 -4.00 0.11 4.01
N LEU A 237 -4.25 1.00 3.05
CA LEU A 237 -4.10 0.76 1.61
C LEU A 237 -2.66 0.38 1.23
N GLU A 238 -1.67 1.08 1.77
CA GLU A 238 -0.26 0.78 1.53
C GLU A 238 0.13 -0.58 2.13
N PHE A 239 -0.38 -0.89 3.33
CA PHE A 239 -0.20 -2.22 3.92
C PHE A 239 -0.84 -3.30 3.04
N PHE A 240 -2.06 -3.10 2.53
CA PHE A 240 -2.74 -4.08 1.69
C PHE A 240 -1.98 -4.38 0.40
N PHE A 241 -1.70 -3.35 -0.40
CA PHE A 241 -1.14 -3.55 -1.73
C PHE A 241 0.37 -3.85 -1.70
N ARG A 242 1.16 -3.08 -0.93
CA ARG A 242 2.63 -3.21 -0.94
C ARG A 242 3.12 -4.19 0.13
N GLY A 243 2.46 -4.21 1.29
CA GLY A 243 2.84 -5.06 2.42
C GLY A 243 2.32 -6.49 2.28
N PHE A 244 1.01 -6.68 2.17
CA PHE A 244 0.36 -7.98 2.14
C PHE A 244 0.40 -8.59 0.75
N TRP A 245 -0.23 -7.95 -0.24
CA TRP A 245 -0.43 -8.51 -1.58
C TRP A 245 0.89 -8.83 -2.27
N MET A 246 1.74 -7.81 -2.46
CA MET A 246 3.01 -7.99 -3.16
C MET A 246 3.96 -8.96 -2.44
N ARG A 247 4.05 -8.90 -1.11
CA ARG A 247 4.91 -9.82 -0.35
C ARG A 247 4.45 -11.27 -0.47
N SER A 248 3.14 -11.50 -0.42
CA SER A 248 2.55 -12.84 -0.53
C SER A 248 2.71 -13.43 -1.93
N MET A 249 2.81 -12.58 -2.96
CA MET A 249 2.99 -13.01 -4.35
C MET A 249 4.46 -13.10 -4.77
N ARG A 250 5.40 -12.52 -4.01
CA ARG A 250 6.81 -12.40 -4.41
C ARG A 250 7.46 -13.75 -4.72
N SER A 251 7.23 -14.78 -3.91
CA SER A 251 7.83 -16.11 -4.11
C SER A 251 7.38 -16.74 -5.43
N ALA A 252 6.13 -16.56 -5.83
CA ALA A 252 5.57 -17.14 -7.04
C ALA A 252 5.83 -16.30 -8.29
N MET A 253 5.78 -14.97 -8.18
CA MET A 253 5.71 -14.06 -9.32
C MET A 253 6.93 -13.14 -9.48
N GLY A 254 7.83 -13.07 -8.50
CA GLY A 254 8.98 -12.15 -8.55
C GLY A 254 8.52 -10.71 -8.78
N SER A 255 9.07 -10.08 -9.82
CA SER A 255 8.70 -8.73 -10.27
C SER A 255 7.26 -8.62 -10.78
N GLN A 256 6.68 -9.71 -11.30
CA GLN A 256 5.31 -9.72 -11.81
C GLN A 256 4.27 -9.49 -10.71
N ALA A 257 4.64 -9.67 -9.43
CA ALA A 257 3.82 -9.30 -8.28
C ALA A 257 3.45 -7.80 -8.29
N ILE A 258 4.31 -6.93 -8.85
CA ILE A 258 4.02 -5.50 -9.00
C ILE A 258 2.83 -5.31 -9.95
N PHE A 259 2.87 -5.93 -11.13
CA PHE A 259 1.83 -5.75 -12.13
C PHE A 259 0.51 -6.43 -11.73
N ALA A 260 0.58 -7.60 -11.07
CA ALA A 260 -0.58 -8.26 -10.48
C ALA A 260 -1.27 -7.38 -9.42
N MET A 261 -0.49 -6.59 -8.66
CA MET A 261 -0.99 -5.62 -7.69
C MET A 261 -1.55 -4.36 -8.38
N VAL A 262 -0.88 -3.86 -9.43
CA VAL A 262 -1.25 -2.62 -10.13
C VAL A 262 -2.64 -2.71 -10.77
N VAL A 263 -3.06 -3.88 -11.25
CA VAL A 263 -4.40 -4.06 -11.85
C VAL A 263 -5.52 -3.70 -10.86
N PRO A 264 -5.70 -4.37 -9.71
CA PRO A 264 -6.72 -3.99 -8.74
C PRO A 264 -6.46 -2.61 -8.13
N TYR A 265 -5.20 -2.19 -8.01
CA TYR A 265 -4.87 -0.83 -7.55
C TYR A 265 -5.36 0.27 -8.51
N CYS A 266 -5.31 0.05 -9.82
CA CYS A 266 -5.90 0.93 -10.81
C CYS A 266 -7.44 0.92 -10.70
N MET A 267 -8.04 -0.25 -10.52
CA MET A 267 -9.50 -0.40 -10.44
C MET A 267 -10.12 0.38 -9.28
N ILE A 268 -9.44 0.50 -8.13
CA ILE A 268 -9.94 1.32 -7.01
C ILE A 268 -9.90 2.84 -7.30
N HIS A 269 -9.29 3.26 -8.41
CA HIS A 269 -9.34 4.62 -8.91
C HIS A 269 -10.41 4.83 -9.99
N PHE A 270 -11.16 3.79 -10.36
CA PHE A 270 -12.28 3.95 -11.29
C PHE A 270 -13.34 4.88 -10.67
N GLY A 271 -13.94 5.71 -11.52
CA GLY A 271 -14.82 6.82 -11.10
C GLY A 271 -14.07 8.14 -10.84
N LYS A 272 -12.75 8.12 -10.67
CA LYS A 272 -11.92 9.35 -10.65
C LYS A 272 -11.66 9.88 -12.07
N PRO A 273 -11.24 11.15 -12.23
CA PRO A 273 -10.81 11.68 -13.51
C PRO A 273 -9.79 10.76 -14.20
N PHE A 274 -9.91 10.61 -15.52
CA PHE A 274 -9.08 9.66 -16.30
C PHE A 274 -7.58 9.82 -16.04
N LEU A 275 -7.09 11.07 -15.96
CA LEU A 275 -5.68 11.34 -15.71
C LEU A 275 -5.23 10.89 -14.31
N GLU A 276 -6.10 10.94 -13.29
CA GLU A 276 -5.79 10.41 -11.96
C GLU A 276 -5.69 8.89 -11.98
N ALA A 277 -6.63 8.21 -12.64
CA ALA A 277 -6.60 6.75 -12.77
C ALA A 277 -5.39 6.27 -13.59
N ALA A 278 -5.06 6.96 -14.69
CA ALA A 278 -3.88 6.66 -15.50
C ALA A 278 -2.57 6.92 -14.72
N ALA A 279 -2.49 8.02 -13.97
CA ALA A 279 -1.35 8.32 -13.11
C ALA A 279 -1.17 7.27 -12.01
N ALA A 280 -2.26 6.69 -11.49
CA ALA A 280 -2.21 5.62 -10.50
C ALA A 280 -1.52 4.35 -11.03
N ILE A 281 -1.64 4.04 -12.33
CA ILE A 281 -0.92 2.90 -12.94
C ILE A 281 0.59 3.16 -12.85
N PHE A 282 1.04 4.33 -13.32
CA PHE A 282 2.46 4.69 -13.30
C PHE A 282 3.01 4.77 -11.87
N ALA A 283 2.29 5.45 -10.97
CA ALA A 283 2.64 5.53 -9.56
C ALA A 283 2.69 4.14 -8.90
N GLY A 284 1.75 3.26 -9.22
CA GLY A 284 1.71 1.88 -8.71
C GLY A 284 2.94 1.07 -9.12
N VAL A 285 3.44 1.22 -10.35
CA VAL A 285 4.68 0.56 -10.81
C VAL A 285 5.92 1.13 -10.12
N VAL A 286 6.04 2.47 -10.04
CA VAL A 286 7.18 3.14 -9.40
C VAL A 286 7.23 2.82 -7.91
N LEU A 287 6.15 3.07 -7.19
CA LEU A 287 6.06 2.84 -5.75
C LEU A 287 6.10 1.35 -5.41
N GLY A 288 5.53 0.48 -6.24
CA GLY A 288 5.67 -0.97 -6.07
C GLY A 288 7.12 -1.44 -6.21
N THR A 289 7.85 -0.92 -7.21
CA THR A 289 9.28 -1.20 -7.37
C THR A 289 10.07 -0.70 -6.14
N LEU A 290 9.79 0.51 -5.66
CA LEU A 290 10.40 1.04 -4.43
C LEU A 290 10.08 0.20 -3.20
N ALA A 291 8.84 -0.24 -3.02
CA ALA A 291 8.42 -1.04 -1.87
C ALA A 291 9.16 -2.37 -1.80
N LEU A 292 9.42 -3.03 -2.94
CA LEU A 292 10.19 -4.28 -2.96
C LEU A 292 11.70 -4.07 -2.73
N ARG A 293 12.25 -2.93 -3.15
CA ARG A 293 13.65 -2.57 -2.90
C ARG A 293 13.90 -2.17 -1.45
N THR A 294 13.05 -1.29 -0.91
CA THR A 294 13.20 -0.71 0.43
C THR A 294 12.61 -1.60 1.53
N ARG A 295 11.73 -2.55 1.18
CA ARG A 295 10.97 -3.40 2.12
C ARG A 295 10.19 -2.60 3.16
N SER A 296 9.72 -1.42 2.79
CA SER A 296 8.98 -0.54 3.68
C SER A 296 7.79 0.09 2.96
N ILE A 297 6.63 0.11 3.62
CA ILE A 297 5.44 0.80 3.12
C ILE A 297 5.43 2.28 3.55
N TRP A 298 6.19 2.63 4.59
CA TRP A 298 6.07 3.95 5.23
C TRP A 298 6.39 5.11 4.30
N GLY A 299 7.34 4.94 3.37
CA GLY A 299 7.62 5.96 2.36
C GLY A 299 6.42 6.19 1.43
N GLY A 300 5.74 5.12 1.03
CA GLY A 300 4.46 5.20 0.29
C GLY A 300 3.38 5.88 1.12
N CYS A 301 3.22 5.51 2.40
CA CYS A 301 2.24 6.11 3.30
C CYS A 301 2.43 7.63 3.41
N VAL A 302 3.66 8.09 3.62
CA VAL A 302 3.97 9.53 3.73
C VAL A 302 3.67 10.26 2.43
N VAL A 303 4.01 9.68 1.28
CA VAL A 303 3.69 10.28 -0.03
C VAL A 303 2.17 10.38 -0.21
N HIS A 304 1.43 9.31 0.06
CA HIS A 304 -0.02 9.27 -0.07
C HIS A 304 -0.71 10.29 0.85
N ILE A 305 -0.36 10.30 2.13
CA ILE A 305 -0.92 11.23 3.13
C ILE A 305 -0.57 12.67 2.77
N GLY A 306 0.69 12.94 2.41
CA GLY A 306 1.12 14.28 2.01
C GLY A 306 0.39 14.80 0.77
N VAL A 307 0.18 13.93 -0.24
CA VAL A 307 -0.58 14.28 -1.44
C VAL A 307 -2.04 14.56 -1.11
N ALA A 308 -2.67 13.74 -0.26
CA ALA A 308 -4.05 13.93 0.17
C ALA A 308 -4.25 15.29 0.87
N ILE A 309 -3.44 15.58 1.89
CA ILE A 309 -3.46 16.88 2.59
C ILE A 309 -3.22 18.03 1.61
N THR A 310 -2.27 17.87 0.68
CA THR A 310 -2.00 18.90 -0.32
C THR A 310 -3.22 19.17 -1.20
N MET A 311 -3.90 18.11 -1.66
CA MET A 311 -5.08 18.24 -2.51
C MET A 311 -6.20 18.97 -1.78
N ASP A 312 -6.48 18.59 -0.54
CA ASP A 312 -7.56 19.18 0.26
C ASP A 312 -7.27 20.64 0.62
N VAL A 313 -6.07 20.94 1.11
CA VAL A 313 -5.64 22.32 1.42
C VAL A 313 -5.66 23.19 0.16
N THR A 314 -5.17 22.69 -0.96
CA THR A 314 -5.17 23.43 -2.23
C THR A 314 -6.59 23.71 -2.68
N ALA A 315 -7.49 22.73 -2.58
CA ALA A 315 -8.88 22.90 -2.96
C ALA A 315 -9.58 23.93 -2.08
N LEU A 316 -9.34 23.93 -0.76
CA LEU A 316 -9.88 24.93 0.17
C LEU A 316 -9.40 26.36 -0.14
N ILE A 317 -8.13 26.52 -0.49
CA ILE A 317 -7.54 27.83 -0.84
C ILE A 317 -8.08 28.32 -2.19
N VAL A 318 -8.03 27.47 -3.22
CA VAL A 318 -8.42 27.85 -4.59
C VAL A 318 -9.93 28.10 -4.72
N SER A 319 -10.76 27.35 -3.98
CA SER A 319 -12.21 27.55 -3.96
C SER A 319 -12.66 28.79 -3.17
N GLY A 320 -11.76 29.41 -2.40
CA GLY A 320 -12.09 30.53 -1.51
C GLY A 320 -12.84 30.12 -0.24
N ARG A 321 -13.07 28.81 0.02
CA ARG A 321 -13.65 28.31 1.29
C ARG A 321 -12.75 28.67 2.49
N GLY A 322 -11.44 28.71 2.28
CA GLY A 322 -10.46 29.06 3.31
C GLY A 322 -10.25 27.95 4.36
N MET A 323 -9.30 28.18 5.25
CA MET A 323 -9.03 27.30 6.39
C MET A 323 -10.03 27.56 7.54
N PRO A 324 -10.29 26.58 8.42
CA PRO A 324 -11.20 26.76 9.53
C PRO A 324 -10.81 27.94 10.44
N ALA A 325 -11.81 28.72 10.86
CA ALA A 325 -11.62 29.85 11.78
C ALA A 325 -11.86 29.50 13.26
N GLN A 326 -12.55 28.38 13.53
CA GLN A 326 -12.96 27.94 14.87
C GLN A 326 -12.54 26.49 15.15
N TRP A 327 -12.40 26.13 16.42
CA TRP A 327 -11.93 24.80 16.82
C TRP A 327 -13.00 23.72 16.70
N PHE A 328 -14.21 24.00 17.15
CA PHE A 328 -15.36 23.10 17.09
C PHE A 328 -16.50 23.75 16.32
N PRO A 329 -17.37 22.93 15.68
CA PRO A 329 -18.54 23.48 15.02
C PRO A 329 -19.56 23.94 16.08
N GLY A 330 -20.22 25.06 15.78
CA GLY A 330 -21.23 25.69 16.64
C GLY A 330 -22.57 24.97 16.65
#